data_AF-W5P2P8-F1
#
_entry.id   AF-W5P2P8-F1
#
_cell.length_a   1.000
_cell.length_b   1.000
_cell.length_c   1.000
_cell.angle_alpha   90.00
_cell.angle_beta   90.00
_cell.angle_gamma   90.00
#
_symmetry.space_group_name_H-M   'P 1'
#
loop_
_entity.id
_entity.type
_entity.pdbx_description
1 polymer ?
#
loop_
_entity_poly.entity_id
_entity_poly.type
_entity_poly.pdbx_seq_one_letter_code
_entity_poly.pdbx_strand_id
1 'polypeptide(L)'
;MTSAGTTPESEKDAEFQEHEKILSPDFLSVAQITEILAEDVDGVQQKLEKFLNFKNLQTCLKEASLLDYYVSGFLWARGMDFSVIQYSKFMTLLDMLLHNLRTLHMSLEDSIKWLGEVMAEIGPSHKNEKWNIFDVKQANAIVDYLKISLFQHYKLYEFLFFSAREEIVIGTE
;
A
#
# COMPACT_ATOMS: atom_id res chain seq x y z
N MET A 1 45.61 26.81 35.02
CA MET A 1 45.71 25.91 33.86
C MET A 1 44.44 25.08 33.85
N THR A 2 43.41 25.42 33.04
CA THR A 2 43.10 24.86 31.68
C THR A 2 43.13 23.33 31.63
N SER A 3 42.28 22.57 30.93
CA SER A 3 40.96 22.69 30.29
C SER A 3 40.75 21.33 29.58
N ALA A 4 39.55 20.76 29.65
CA ALA A 4 38.85 19.91 28.66
C ALA A 4 39.42 18.59 28.10
N GLY A 5 38.48 17.64 27.90
CA GLY A 5 38.44 16.64 26.81
C GLY A 5 38.96 15.25 27.18
N THR A 6 38.30 14.12 26.91
CA THR A 6 37.16 13.83 26.03
C THR A 6 36.67 12.42 26.35
N THR A 7 35.38 12.21 26.58
CA THR A 7 34.76 10.87 26.55
C THR A 7 33.99 10.78 25.23
N PRO A 8 34.39 9.95 24.25
CA PRO A 8 33.64 9.79 23.02
C PRO A 8 32.76 8.54 23.13
N GLU A 9 31.65 8.64 23.85
CA GLU A 9 30.68 7.53 23.93
C GLU A 9 29.23 7.98 23.77
N SER A 10 28.97 9.17 23.22
CA SER A 10 27.60 9.67 23.07
C SER A 10 27.27 10.24 21.69
N GLU A 11 27.98 9.83 20.64
CA GLU A 11 27.71 10.29 19.26
C GLU A 11 27.29 9.16 18.30
N LYS A 12 27.28 7.88 18.70
CA LYS A 12 26.88 6.78 17.79
C LYS A 12 25.40 6.36 17.89
N ASP A 13 24.70 6.76 18.94
CA ASP A 13 23.29 6.36 19.13
C ASP A 13 22.28 7.39 18.60
N ALA A 14 22.75 8.54 18.09
CA ALA A 14 21.89 9.59 17.54
C ALA A 14 21.72 9.52 16.01
N GLU A 15 22.48 8.68 15.30
CA GLU A 15 22.50 8.65 13.83
C GLU A 15 21.66 7.53 13.20
N PHE A 16 20.90 6.76 14.00
CA PHE A 16 20.09 5.62 13.53
C PHE A 16 18.57 5.80 13.69
N GLN A 17 18.07 7.05 13.72
CA GLN A 17 16.64 7.32 13.97
C GLN A 17 15.86 8.05 12.85
N GLU A 18 16.39 8.23 11.66
CA GLU A 18 15.60 8.77 10.53
C GLU A 18 15.82 7.97 9.24
N HIS A 19 15.46 6.69 9.27
CA HIS A 19 14.85 6.10 8.08
C HIS A 19 13.35 6.11 8.34
N GLU A 20 12.64 7.01 7.66
CA GLU A 20 11.20 6.90 7.48
C GLU A 20 10.92 5.44 7.06
N LYS A 21 10.40 4.61 7.98
CA LYS A 21 10.26 3.18 7.71
C LYS A 21 9.39 3.02 6.48
N ILE A 22 9.92 2.51 5.37
CA ILE A 22 9.16 2.27 4.14
C ILE A 22 7.83 1.57 4.50
N LEU A 23 6.72 2.02 3.89
CA LEU A 23 5.35 1.61 4.23
C LEU A 23 4.93 2.00 5.65
N SER A 24 5.15 3.26 6.04
CA SER A 24 4.60 3.88 7.27
C SER A 24 3.98 5.25 6.94
N PRO A 25 2.87 5.65 7.59
CA PRO A 25 2.08 4.88 8.55
C PRO A 25 1.33 3.69 7.90
N ASP A 26 0.92 2.74 8.72
CA ASP A 26 0.15 1.58 8.27
C ASP A 26 -1.23 2.02 7.77
N PHE A 27 -1.65 1.52 6.60
CA PHE A 27 -2.97 1.79 6.04
C PHE A 27 -4.09 1.16 6.87
N LEU A 28 -3.93 -0.10 7.28
CA LEU A 28 -4.84 -0.79 8.20
C LEU A 28 -4.09 -1.16 9.48
N SER A 29 -4.71 -0.88 10.62
CA SER A 29 -4.19 -1.31 11.92
C SER A 29 -4.30 -2.83 12.11
N VAL A 30 -3.48 -3.37 13.01
CA VAL A 30 -3.53 -4.79 13.44
C VAL A 30 -4.94 -5.20 13.89
N ALA A 31 -5.63 -4.32 14.61
CA ALA A 31 -6.99 -4.57 15.08
C ALA A 31 -7.96 -4.69 13.89
N GLN A 32 -7.91 -3.77 12.94
CA GLN A 32 -8.76 -3.80 11.74
C GLN A 32 -8.49 -5.03 10.87
N ILE A 33 -7.22 -5.40 10.65
CA ILE A 33 -6.87 -6.60 9.89
C ILE A 33 -7.45 -7.85 10.55
N THR A 34 -7.27 -7.99 11.87
CA THR A 34 -7.80 -9.14 12.63
C THR A 34 -9.33 -9.19 12.54
N GLU A 35 -9.98 -8.04 12.61
CA GLU A 35 -11.44 -7.92 12.53
C GLU A 35 -11.97 -8.28 11.13
N ILE A 36 -11.27 -7.91 10.06
CA ILE A 36 -11.64 -8.22 8.67
C ILE A 36 -11.32 -9.68 8.33
N LEU A 37 -10.24 -10.24 8.89
CA LEU A 37 -9.86 -11.66 8.72
C LEU A 37 -10.91 -12.63 9.25
N ALA A 38 -11.70 -12.23 10.24
CA ALA A 38 -12.78 -13.03 10.82
C ALA A 38 -14.04 -13.11 9.93
N GLU A 39 -14.10 -12.33 8.85
CA GLU A 39 -15.29 -12.20 8.00
C GLU A 39 -15.19 -13.06 6.74
N ASP A 40 -16.36 -13.39 6.17
CA ASP A 40 -16.49 -13.93 4.83
C ASP A 40 -16.27 -12.85 3.75
N VAL A 41 -16.46 -13.21 2.47
CA VAL A 41 -16.21 -12.30 1.34
C VAL A 41 -17.07 -11.03 1.43
N ASP A 42 -18.36 -11.18 1.74
CA ASP A 42 -19.29 -10.06 1.83
C ASP A 42 -18.95 -9.15 3.03
N GLY A 43 -18.58 -9.75 4.17
CA GLY A 43 -18.15 -9.01 5.35
C GLY A 43 -16.83 -8.26 5.15
N VAL A 44 -15.87 -8.83 4.40
CA VAL A 44 -14.64 -8.13 3.99
C VAL A 44 -14.97 -6.87 3.19
N GLN A 45 -15.85 -7.00 2.19
CA GLN A 45 -16.28 -5.87 1.37
C GLN A 45 -16.94 -4.78 2.21
N GLN A 46 -17.89 -5.13 3.08
CA GLN A 46 -18.59 -4.17 3.94
C GLN A 46 -17.66 -3.43 4.90
N LYS A 47 -16.69 -4.14 5.50
CA LYS A 47 -15.74 -3.50 6.42
C LYS A 47 -14.77 -2.58 5.70
N LEU A 48 -14.27 -2.96 4.52
CA LEU A 48 -13.40 -2.10 3.72
C LEU A 48 -14.15 -0.89 3.16
N GLU A 49 -15.39 -1.05 2.70
CA GLU A 49 -16.26 0.06 2.30
C GLU A 49 -16.40 1.09 3.42
N LYS A 50 -16.73 0.61 4.64
CA LYS A 50 -16.88 1.46 5.82
C LYS A 50 -15.57 2.15 6.22
N PHE A 51 -14.45 1.42 6.17
CA PHE A 51 -13.13 1.96 6.46
C PHE A 51 -12.72 3.08 5.48
N LEU A 52 -12.95 2.85 4.19
CA LEU A 52 -12.68 3.80 3.11
C LEU A 52 -13.67 4.98 3.07
N ASN A 53 -14.77 4.88 3.84
CA ASN A 53 -15.86 5.86 3.88
C ASN A 53 -16.47 6.13 2.49
N PHE A 54 -16.60 5.07 1.68
CA PHE A 54 -17.32 5.12 0.42
C PHE A 54 -18.83 5.06 0.67
N LYS A 55 -19.60 5.81 -0.13
CA LYS A 55 -21.04 6.02 0.09
C LYS A 55 -21.87 5.87 -1.18
N ASN A 56 -21.22 5.90 -2.34
CA ASN A 56 -21.86 6.01 -3.64
C ASN A 56 -21.45 4.86 -4.56
N LEU A 57 -21.19 3.66 -4.04
CA LEU A 57 -20.69 2.52 -4.83
C LEU A 57 -21.54 2.21 -6.07
N GLN A 58 -22.87 2.42 -5.99
CA GLN A 58 -23.79 2.14 -7.09
C GLN A 58 -23.71 3.16 -8.24
N THR A 59 -23.16 4.36 -8.00
CA THR A 59 -23.19 5.47 -8.96
C THR A 59 -21.81 6.11 -9.18
N CYS A 60 -20.82 5.78 -8.35
CA CYS A 60 -19.47 6.30 -8.40
C CYS A 60 -18.51 5.18 -8.81
N LEU A 61 -18.22 5.10 -10.12
CA LEU A 61 -17.27 4.13 -10.67
C LEU A 61 -15.93 4.15 -9.93
N LYS A 62 -15.43 5.34 -9.57
CA LYS A 62 -14.19 5.50 -8.81
C LYS A 62 -14.24 4.80 -7.44
N GLU A 63 -15.30 5.01 -6.65
CA GLU A 63 -15.43 4.36 -5.34
C GLU A 63 -15.56 2.83 -5.51
N ALA A 64 -16.36 2.39 -6.48
CA ALA A 64 -16.53 0.97 -6.76
C ALA A 64 -15.22 0.28 -7.17
N SER A 65 -14.47 0.87 -8.11
CA SER A 65 -13.18 0.32 -8.56
C SER A 65 -12.11 0.34 -7.47
N LEU A 66 -12.07 1.38 -6.63
CA LEU A 66 -11.15 1.43 -5.51
C LEU A 66 -11.50 0.37 -4.45
N LEU A 67 -12.78 0.17 -4.15
CA LEU A 67 -13.20 -0.87 -3.22
C LEU A 67 -12.82 -2.25 -3.74
N ASP A 68 -13.09 -2.54 -5.02
CA ASP A 68 -12.73 -3.80 -5.67
C ASP A 68 -11.23 -4.07 -5.60
N TYR A 69 -10.40 -3.05 -5.80
CA TYR A 69 -8.95 -3.14 -5.67
C TYR A 69 -8.50 -3.56 -4.26
N TYR A 70 -9.00 -2.89 -3.21
CA TYR A 70 -8.61 -3.21 -1.83
C TYR A 70 -9.18 -4.55 -1.36
N VAL A 71 -10.43 -4.89 -1.75
CA VAL A 71 -11.06 -6.18 -1.42
C VAL A 71 -10.31 -7.33 -2.09
N SER A 72 -10.04 -7.21 -3.38
CA SER A 72 -9.27 -8.21 -4.13
C SER A 72 -7.86 -8.39 -3.55
N GLY A 73 -7.19 -7.31 -3.18
CA GLY A 73 -5.90 -7.37 -2.50
C GLY A 73 -5.98 -8.11 -1.18
N PHE A 74 -6.94 -7.74 -0.33
CA PHE A 74 -7.11 -8.36 0.98
C PHE A 74 -7.40 -9.87 0.89
N LEU A 75 -8.30 -10.27 -0.03
CA LEU A 75 -8.64 -11.67 -0.26
C LEU A 75 -7.50 -12.46 -0.91
N TRP A 76 -6.73 -11.84 -1.82
CA TRP A 76 -5.53 -12.45 -2.37
C TRP A 76 -4.48 -12.72 -1.29
N ALA A 77 -4.20 -11.75 -0.42
CA ALA A 77 -3.31 -11.93 0.73
C ALA A 77 -3.81 -13.04 1.69
N ARG A 78 -5.13 -13.26 1.75
CA ARG A 78 -5.74 -14.36 2.51
C ARG A 78 -5.39 -15.72 1.93
N GLY A 79 -5.47 -15.85 0.61
CA GLY A 79 -5.06 -17.06 -0.09
C GLY A 79 -3.55 -17.35 0.01
N MET A 80 -2.74 -16.35 0.37
CA MET A 80 -1.29 -16.48 0.56
C MET A 80 -0.88 -16.77 2.01
N ASP A 81 -1.84 -16.92 2.93
CA ASP A 81 -1.61 -17.17 4.36
C ASP A 81 -0.67 -16.15 5.02
N PHE A 82 -0.81 -14.88 4.65
CA PHE A 82 0.00 -13.80 5.24
C PHE A 82 -0.28 -13.64 6.74
N SER A 83 0.78 -13.42 7.51
CA SER A 83 0.65 -12.97 8.91
C SER A 83 0.01 -11.59 8.99
N VAL A 84 -0.52 -11.21 10.17
CA VAL A 84 -1.15 -9.88 10.36
C VAL A 84 -0.20 -8.72 10.03
N ILE A 85 1.10 -8.87 10.32
CA ILE A 85 2.12 -7.87 9.98
C ILE A 85 2.32 -7.80 8.45
N GLN A 86 2.41 -8.96 7.79
CA GLN A 86 2.50 -9.04 6.33
C GLN A 86 1.28 -8.42 5.65
N TYR A 87 0.08 -8.67 6.17
CA TYR A 87 -1.14 -7.99 5.75
C TYR A 87 -1.03 -6.48 5.86
N SER A 88 -0.60 -5.95 7.01
CA SER A 88 -0.46 -4.51 7.22
C SER A 88 0.44 -3.90 6.16
N LYS A 89 1.61 -4.51 5.92
CA LYS A 89 2.56 -4.01 4.93
C LYS A 89 2.08 -4.17 3.50
N PHE A 90 1.49 -5.30 3.16
CA PHE A 90 0.93 -5.49 1.82
C PHE A 90 -0.20 -4.50 1.52
N MET A 91 -1.13 -4.29 2.45
CA MET A 91 -2.23 -3.34 2.27
C MET A 91 -1.73 -1.89 2.21
N THR A 92 -0.68 -1.56 2.97
CA THR A 92 -0.01 -0.26 2.88
C THR A 92 0.70 -0.06 1.53
N LEU A 93 1.32 -1.11 0.99
CA LEU A 93 1.91 -1.08 -0.35
C LEU A 93 0.84 -0.80 -1.42
N LEU A 94 -0.30 -1.48 -1.35
CA LEU A 94 -1.42 -1.24 -2.26
C LEU A 94 -1.92 0.20 -2.21
N ASP A 95 -2.06 0.75 -1.01
CA ASP A 95 -2.49 2.14 -0.80
C ASP A 95 -1.47 3.14 -1.34
N MET A 96 -0.18 2.95 -1.04
CA MET A 96 0.87 3.86 -1.49
C MET A 96 1.02 3.89 -3.02
N LEU A 97 0.86 2.75 -3.70
CA LEU A 97 0.87 2.72 -5.17
C LEU A 97 -0.26 3.57 -5.77
N LEU A 98 -1.49 3.43 -5.26
CA LEU A 98 -2.61 4.27 -5.69
C LEU A 98 -2.44 5.72 -5.27
N HIS A 99 -1.88 5.98 -4.08
CA HIS A 99 -1.57 7.31 -3.62
C HIS A 99 -0.59 7.99 -4.58
N ASN A 100 0.53 7.35 -4.91
CA ASN A 100 1.57 7.88 -5.81
C ASN A 100 1.00 8.19 -7.19
N LEU A 101 0.16 7.31 -7.74
CA LEU A 101 -0.55 7.58 -8.98
C LEU A 101 -1.48 8.80 -8.84
N ARG A 102 -2.30 8.85 -7.79
CA ARG A 102 -3.28 9.91 -7.58
C ARG A 102 -2.66 11.29 -7.31
N THR A 103 -1.60 11.36 -6.52
CA THR A 103 -1.04 12.62 -6.00
C THR A 103 0.16 13.10 -6.79
N LEU A 104 1.02 12.18 -7.23
CA LEU A 104 2.24 12.50 -7.98
C LEU A 104 2.06 12.33 -9.49
N HIS A 105 0.91 11.78 -9.93
CA HIS A 105 0.67 11.39 -11.32
C HIS A 105 1.82 10.51 -11.85
N MET A 106 2.32 9.63 -10.99
CA MET A 106 3.49 8.80 -11.27
C MET A 106 3.24 7.98 -12.55
N SER A 107 4.23 7.89 -13.43
CA SER A 107 4.13 7.04 -14.62
C SER A 107 4.14 5.55 -14.23
N LEU A 108 3.70 4.67 -15.14
CA LEU A 108 3.81 3.22 -14.92
C LEU A 108 5.28 2.80 -14.73
N GLU A 109 6.19 3.38 -15.52
CA GLU A 109 7.63 3.09 -15.42
C GLU A 109 8.18 3.47 -14.04
N ASP A 110 7.86 4.67 -13.56
CA ASP A 110 8.33 5.15 -12.26
C ASP A 110 7.69 4.38 -11.10
N SER A 111 6.43 3.97 -11.23
CA SER A 111 5.77 3.09 -10.25
C SER A 111 6.44 1.72 -10.13
N ILE A 112 6.89 1.16 -11.25
CA ILE A 112 7.63 -0.11 -11.26
C ILE A 112 9.01 0.06 -10.61
N LYS A 113 9.71 1.18 -10.88
CA LYS A 113 10.99 1.50 -10.22
C LYS A 113 10.82 1.64 -8.72
N TRP A 114 9.83 2.43 -8.29
CA TRP A 114 9.51 2.63 -6.88
C TRP A 114 9.15 1.30 -6.18
N LEU A 115 8.38 0.43 -6.83
CA LEU A 115 8.12 -0.92 -6.30
C LEU A 115 9.41 -1.71 -6.12
N GLY A 116 10.35 -1.63 -7.06
CA GLY A 116 11.66 -2.28 -6.96
C GLY A 116 12.46 -1.82 -5.74
N GLU A 117 12.45 -0.52 -5.45
CA GLU A 117 13.09 0.08 -4.27
C GLU A 117 12.43 -0.42 -2.97
N VAL A 118 11.10 -0.40 -2.90
CA VAL A 118 10.34 -0.89 -1.74
C VAL A 118 10.60 -2.38 -1.50
N MET A 119 10.57 -3.20 -2.57
CA MET A 119 10.82 -4.64 -2.48
C MET A 119 12.25 -4.98 -2.05
N ALA A 120 13.23 -4.15 -2.40
CA ALA A 120 14.61 -4.31 -1.93
C ALA A 120 14.75 -4.04 -0.42
N GLU A 121 13.88 -3.23 0.18
CA GLU A 121 13.90 -2.94 1.62
C GLU A 121 13.09 -3.96 2.45
N ILE A 122 11.88 -4.34 2.00
CA ILE A 122 10.98 -5.22 2.77
C ILE A 122 11.16 -6.71 2.45
N GLY A 123 11.84 -7.01 1.33
CA GLY A 123 12.20 -8.36 0.92
C GLY A 123 13.41 -8.89 1.66
N PRO A 124 13.85 -10.12 1.34
CA PRO A 124 14.98 -10.75 2.02
C PRO A 124 16.28 -9.99 1.74
N SER A 125 16.75 -9.24 2.73
CA SER A 125 17.99 -8.47 2.68
C SER A 125 19.12 -9.20 3.42
N HIS A 126 20.32 -9.15 2.84
CA HIS A 126 21.54 -9.71 3.44
C HIS A 126 22.01 -8.97 4.69
N LYS A 127 21.45 -7.78 4.99
CA LYS A 127 21.96 -6.90 6.04
C LYS A 127 21.25 -7.03 7.39
N ASN A 128 20.00 -7.51 7.44
CA ASN A 128 19.24 -7.68 8.69
C ASN A 128 18.08 -8.68 8.52
N GLU A 129 18.33 -9.96 8.79
CA GLU A 129 17.30 -11.04 8.68
C GLU A 129 16.02 -10.77 9.49
N LYS A 130 16.13 -9.98 10.57
CA LYS A 130 15.03 -9.63 11.47
C LYS A 130 13.98 -8.70 10.83
N TRP A 131 14.28 -8.13 9.66
CA TRP A 131 13.45 -7.15 8.95
C TRP A 131 12.89 -7.71 7.63
N ASN A 132 13.13 -9.00 7.33
CA ASN A 132 12.59 -9.65 6.15
C ASN A 132 11.10 -9.92 6.39
N ILE A 133 10.24 -8.99 5.98
CA ILE A 133 8.79 -9.08 6.17
C ILE A 133 8.21 -10.15 5.25
N PHE A 134 8.73 -10.24 4.02
CA PHE A 134 8.35 -11.23 3.03
C PHE A 134 9.56 -12.08 2.64
N ASP A 135 9.36 -13.39 2.47
CA ASP A 135 10.39 -14.23 1.86
C ASP A 135 10.46 -14.02 0.34
N VAL A 136 11.44 -14.63 -0.33
CA VAL A 136 11.64 -14.49 -1.79
C VAL A 136 10.39 -14.92 -2.58
N LYS A 137 9.69 -15.98 -2.15
CA LYS A 137 8.52 -16.49 -2.85
C LYS A 137 7.34 -15.53 -2.69
N GLN A 138 7.12 -15.04 -1.47
CA GLN A 138 6.07 -14.07 -1.16
C GLN A 138 6.31 -12.74 -1.89
N ALA A 139 7.54 -12.24 -1.92
CA ALA A 139 7.90 -11.02 -2.65
C ALA A 139 7.61 -11.16 -4.16
N ASN A 140 8.02 -12.28 -4.78
CA ASN A 140 7.70 -12.56 -6.19
C ASN A 140 6.19 -12.65 -6.43
N ALA A 141 5.45 -13.32 -5.53
CA ALA A 141 4.01 -13.44 -5.63
C ALA A 141 3.31 -12.07 -5.56
N ILE A 142 3.79 -11.16 -4.69
CA ILE A 142 3.27 -9.79 -4.61
C ILE A 142 3.54 -9.04 -5.92
N VAL A 143 4.76 -9.13 -6.45
CA VAL A 143 5.09 -8.50 -7.75
C VAL A 143 4.20 -9.03 -8.86
N ASP A 144 3.97 -10.34 -8.92
CA ASP A 144 3.11 -10.95 -9.94
C ASP A 144 1.63 -10.56 -9.76
N TYR A 145 1.14 -10.47 -8.53
CA TYR A 145 -0.18 -9.93 -8.23
C TYR A 145 -0.32 -8.48 -8.71
N LEU A 146 0.66 -7.62 -8.44
CA LEU A 146 0.63 -6.21 -8.83
C LEU A 146 0.67 -6.02 -10.35
N LYS A 147 1.38 -6.89 -11.08
CA LYS A 147 1.38 -6.90 -12.55
C LYS A 147 -0.02 -7.04 -13.10
N ILE A 148 -0.81 -7.99 -12.60
CA ILE A 148 -2.15 -8.30 -13.12
C ILE A 148 -3.26 -7.43 -12.51
N SER A 149 -3.10 -6.95 -11.28
CA SER A 149 -4.14 -6.17 -10.58
C SER A 149 -4.06 -4.68 -10.89
N LEU A 150 -2.88 -4.07 -10.73
CA LEU A 150 -2.69 -2.62 -10.89
C LEU A 150 -2.04 -2.27 -12.23
N PHE A 151 -0.87 -2.85 -12.55
CA PHE A 151 -0.04 -2.38 -13.66
C PHE A 151 -0.66 -2.66 -15.03
N GLN A 152 -1.30 -3.82 -15.21
CA GLN A 152 -2.06 -4.12 -16.42
C GLN A 152 -3.22 -3.14 -16.65
N HIS A 153 -3.78 -2.59 -15.58
CA HIS A 153 -4.91 -1.66 -15.62
C HIS A 153 -4.50 -0.21 -15.33
N TYR A 154 -3.22 0.12 -15.45
CA TYR A 154 -2.69 1.41 -14.98
C TYR A 154 -3.39 2.62 -15.62
N LYS A 155 -3.70 2.54 -16.92
CA LYS A 155 -4.44 3.57 -17.64
C LYS A 155 -5.90 3.71 -17.21
N LEU A 156 -6.53 2.63 -16.75
CA LEU A 156 -7.85 2.71 -16.15
C LEU A 156 -7.80 3.49 -14.82
N TYR A 157 -6.84 3.18 -13.95
CA TYR A 157 -6.69 3.93 -12.69
C TYR A 157 -6.30 5.39 -12.92
N GLU A 158 -5.41 5.68 -13.87
CA GLU A 158 -5.08 7.04 -14.29
C GLU A 158 -6.35 7.79 -14.75
N PHE A 159 -7.15 7.17 -15.62
CA PHE A 159 -8.44 7.70 -16.05
C PHE A 159 -9.40 7.95 -14.86
N LEU A 160 -9.50 7.03 -13.91
CA LEU A 160 -10.36 7.19 -12.72
C LEU A 160 -9.96 8.39 -11.84
N PHE A 161 -8.67 8.76 -11.82
CA PHE A 161 -8.19 9.88 -11.01
C PHE A 161 -8.25 11.22 -11.74
N PHE A 162 -8.01 11.24 -13.06
CA PHE A 162 -7.76 12.48 -13.80
C PHE A 162 -8.79 12.83 -14.87
N SER A 163 -9.70 11.92 -15.23
CA SER A 163 -10.72 12.23 -16.21
C SER A 163 -11.75 13.20 -15.66
N ALA A 164 -11.96 14.31 -16.38
CA ALA A 164 -13.11 15.15 -16.16
C ALA A 164 -14.38 14.30 -16.32
N ARG A 165 -15.24 14.26 -15.31
CA ARG A 165 -16.57 13.67 -15.50
C ARG A 165 -17.25 14.50 -16.57
N GLU A 166 -17.57 13.92 -17.71
CA GLU A 166 -18.48 14.53 -18.66
C GLU A 166 -19.81 14.70 -17.93
N GLU A 167 -20.05 15.90 -17.42
CA GLU A 167 -21.36 16.32 -16.98
C GLU A 167 -22.22 16.33 -18.25
N ILE A 168 -23.06 15.31 -18.43
CA ILE A 168 -24.07 15.31 -19.48
C ILE A 168 -25.03 16.45 -19.13
N VAL A 169 -24.77 17.63 -19.66
CA VAL A 169 -25.72 18.74 -19.66
C VAL A 169 -26.86 18.31 -20.58
N ILE A 170 -27.88 17.68 -20.02
CA ILE A 170 -29.13 17.46 -20.73
C ILE A 170 -29.79 18.83 -20.84
N GLY A 171 -29.58 19.51 -21.97
CA GLY A 171 -30.27 20.75 -22.29
C GLY A 171 -31.78 20.51 -22.28
N THR A 172 -32.48 21.11 -21.33
CA THR A 172 -33.93 21.27 -21.41
C THR A 172 -34.20 22.35 -22.43
N GLU A 173 -34.62 21.95 -23.63
CA GLU A 173 -35.30 22.83 -24.59
C GLU A 173 -36.66 23.30 -24.03
#